data_AF-A0A955AEE0-F1
#
_entry.id   AF-A0A955AEE0-F1
#
_cell.length_a   1.000
_cell.length_b   1.000
_cell.length_c   1.000
_cell.angle_alpha   90.00
_cell.angle_beta   90.00
_cell.angle_gamma   90.00
#
_symmetry.space_group_name_H-M   'P 1'
#
loop_
_entity.id
_entity.type
_entity.pdbx_description
1 polymer ?
#
loop_
_entity_poly.entity_id
_entity_poly.type
_entity_poly.pdbx_seq_one_letter_code
_entity_poly.pdbx_strand_id
1 'polypeptide(L)'
;MMGSANGNGDVMTVESQRGSLGKGRRFAILGGGPGGLAAAAFIQQRGLGDVVLYERSDRLGGLQHSLEFDGRHFDVGTFLYSEDHGLLQAFPHLRE
;
A
#
# COMPACT_ATOMS: atom_id res chain seq x y z
N MET A 1 25.15 -0.50 -1.36
CA MET A 1 25.17 -1.23 -0.08
C MET A 1 26.47 -0.88 0.60
N MET A 2 26.43 0.03 1.57
CA MET A 2 27.55 0.33 2.48
C MET A 2 26.92 1.09 3.65
N GLY A 3 26.74 0.41 4.78
CA GLY A 3 26.24 1.00 6.02
C GLY A 3 27.40 1.25 6.96
N SER A 4 27.48 2.43 7.55
CA SER A 4 28.30 2.68 8.73
C SER A 4 27.36 2.77 9.93
N ALA A 5 27.69 2.05 11.00
CA ALA A 5 26.97 2.07 12.26
C ALA A 5 27.53 3.19 13.14
N ASN A 6 26.65 3.99 13.76
CA ASN A 6 27.01 4.80 14.91
C ASN A 6 26.55 4.10 16.18
N GLY A 7 27.37 4.17 17.22
CA GLY A 7 27.31 3.30 18.40
C GLY A 7 26.32 3.74 19.47
N ASN A 8 25.06 4.02 19.15
CA ASN A 8 24.07 4.34 20.19
C ASN A 8 22.64 3.89 19.85
N GLY A 9 22.41 2.57 19.72
CA GLY A 9 21.05 2.00 19.65
C GLY A 9 20.18 2.49 18.49
N ASP A 10 20.83 2.88 17.38
CA ASP A 10 20.27 3.73 16.34
C ASP A 10 19.07 3.11 15.60
N VAL A 11 17.97 3.85 15.58
CA VAL A 11 16.97 3.77 14.50
C VAL A 11 17.73 3.93 13.19
N MET A 12 17.74 2.90 12.35
CA MET A 12 18.29 2.99 10.99
C MET A 12 17.48 4.01 10.19
N THR A 13 17.94 5.27 10.18
CA THR A 13 17.44 6.28 9.26
C THR A 13 17.97 5.95 7.86
N VAL A 14 17.14 5.26 7.09
CA VAL A 14 17.40 5.08 5.66
C VAL A 14 17.18 6.42 4.96
N GLU A 15 18.25 7.16 4.73
CA GLU A 15 18.18 8.32 3.84
C GLU A 15 17.97 7.85 2.40
N SER A 16 16.80 8.20 1.85
CA SER A 16 16.52 8.05 0.42
C SER A 16 17.61 8.80 -0.36
N GLN A 17 18.47 8.07 -1.08
CA GLN A 17 19.32 8.71 -2.09
C GLN A 17 18.42 9.38 -3.12
N ARG A 18 18.27 10.70 -3.02
CA ARG A 18 17.63 11.52 -4.06
C ARG A 18 18.59 11.60 -5.24
N GLY A 19 18.76 10.49 -5.96
CA GLY A 19 19.23 10.57 -7.33
C GLY A 19 18.28 11.50 -8.08
N SER A 20 18.80 12.46 -8.84
CA SER A 20 17.95 13.33 -9.64
C SER A 20 17.11 12.45 -10.56
N LEU A 21 15.83 12.33 -10.24
CA LEU A 21 14.87 11.63 -11.09
C LEU A 21 14.60 12.57 -12.27
N GLY A 22 15.56 12.64 -13.20
CA GLY A 22 15.41 13.26 -14.51
C GLY A 22 14.06 12.89 -15.15
N LYS A 23 13.43 13.90 -15.75
CA LYS A 23 12.14 13.81 -16.42
C LYS A 23 12.17 12.70 -17.48
N GLY A 24 11.06 11.96 -17.63
CA GLY A 24 10.88 10.96 -18.68
C GLY A 24 11.25 9.52 -18.30
N ARG A 25 11.25 9.16 -17.00
CA ARG A 25 11.36 7.76 -16.59
C ARG A 25 10.06 7.00 -16.86
N ARG A 26 10.18 5.70 -17.13
CA ARG A 26 9.04 4.79 -17.24
C ARG A 26 9.09 3.78 -16.11
N PHE A 27 7.99 3.62 -15.40
CA PHE A 27 7.85 2.73 -14.24
C PHE A 27 6.92 1.58 -14.59
N ALA A 28 7.35 0.35 -14.31
CA ALA A 28 6.49 -0.83 -14.34
C ALA A 28 6.09 -1.17 -12.91
N ILE A 29 4.79 -1.22 -12.62
CA ILE A 29 4.23 -1.60 -11.32
C ILE A 29 3.54 -2.96 -11.49
N LEU A 30 3.89 -3.93 -10.65
CA LEU A 30 3.27 -5.25 -10.63
C LEU A 30 2.32 -5.33 -9.43
N GLY A 31 1.03 -5.49 -9.71
CA GLY A 31 -0.06 -5.57 -8.73
C GLY A 31 -0.87 -4.27 -8.65
N GLY A 32 -2.18 -4.39 -8.86
CA GLY A 32 -3.20 -3.34 -8.78
C GLY A 32 -3.89 -3.25 -7.41
N GLY A 33 -3.25 -3.73 -6.35
CA GLY A 33 -3.70 -3.54 -4.97
C GLY A 33 -3.43 -2.11 -4.45
N PRO A 34 -3.80 -1.81 -3.19
CA PRO A 34 -3.68 -0.47 -2.62
C PRO A 34 -2.27 0.12 -2.72
N GLY A 35 -1.23 -0.69 -2.45
CA GLY A 35 0.16 -0.25 -2.54
C GLY A 35 0.60 0.09 -3.97
N GLY A 36 0.20 -0.73 -4.96
CA GLY A 36 0.54 -0.48 -6.37
C GLY A 36 -0.18 0.75 -6.93
N LEU A 37 -1.46 0.91 -6.60
CA LEU A 37 -2.23 2.11 -6.97
C LEU A 37 -1.69 3.37 -6.29
N ALA A 38 -1.33 3.29 -5.01
CA ALA A 38 -0.72 4.41 -4.29
C ALA A 38 0.63 4.80 -4.90
N ALA A 39 1.47 3.83 -5.28
CA ALA A 39 2.74 4.08 -5.96
C ALA A 39 2.53 4.74 -7.33
N ALA A 40 1.58 4.24 -8.13
CA ALA A 40 1.23 4.83 -9.43
C ALA A 40 0.77 6.29 -9.28
N ALA A 41 -0.15 6.53 -8.34
CA ALA A 41 -0.66 7.87 -8.05
C ALA A 41 0.46 8.81 -7.61
N PHE A 42 1.34 8.36 -6.71
CA PHE A 42 2.47 9.15 -6.23
C PHE A 42 3.40 9.56 -7.38
N ILE A 43 3.77 8.63 -8.27
CA ILE A 43 4.66 8.90 -9.41
C ILE A 43 4.04 9.94 -10.35
N GLN A 44 2.77 9.74 -10.73
CA GLN A 44 2.06 10.65 -11.64
C GLN A 44 1.85 12.04 -11.02
N GLN A 45 1.38 12.11 -9.77
CA GLN A 45 1.11 13.38 -9.09
C GLN A 45 2.37 14.22 -8.87
N ARG A 46 3.52 13.57 -8.70
CA ARG A 46 4.82 14.23 -8.54
C ARG A 46 5.51 14.52 -9.88
N GLY A 47 4.92 14.15 -11.01
CA GLY A 47 5.49 14.34 -12.34
C GLY A 47 6.83 13.64 -12.53
N LEU A 48 7.03 12.48 -11.88
CA LEU A 48 8.31 11.77 -11.87
C LEU A 48 8.56 10.95 -13.15
N GLY A 49 7.50 10.60 -13.88
CA GLY A 49 7.57 9.83 -15.11
C GLY A 49 6.26 9.14 -15.44
N ASP A 50 6.27 8.31 -16.48
CA ASP A 50 5.11 7.54 -16.94
C ASP A 50 5.01 6.20 -16.20
N VAL A 51 3.80 5.73 -15.96
CA VAL A 51 3.53 4.46 -15.26
C VAL A 51 2.79 3.48 -16.16
N VAL A 52 3.24 2.23 -16.16
CA VAL A 52 2.47 1.07 -16.63
C VAL A 52 2.23 0.15 -15.44
N LEU A 53 0.96 -0.07 -15.10
CA LEU A 53 0.54 -0.97 -14.03
C LEU A 53 0.02 -2.26 -14.63
N TYR A 54 0.57 -3.39 -14.16
CA TYR A 54 0.14 -4.73 -14.53
C TYR A 54 -0.60 -5.36 -13.36
N GLU A 55 -1.82 -5.81 -13.61
CA GLU A 55 -2.59 -6.62 -12.69
C GLU A 55 -2.92 -7.94 -13.40
N ARG A 56 -2.83 -9.05 -12.65
CA ARG A 56 -3.12 -10.38 -13.17
C ARG A 56 -4.63 -10.61 -13.26
N SER A 57 -5.38 -10.10 -12.29
CA SER A 57 -6.83 -10.15 -12.23
C SER A 57 -7.46 -9.20 -13.25
N ASP A 58 -8.72 -9.45 -13.57
CA ASP A 58 -9.62 -8.58 -14.31
C ASP A 58 -10.10 -7.35 -13.51
N ARG A 59 -9.70 -7.22 -12.23
CA ARG A 59 -10.09 -6.10 -11.36
C ARG A 59 -8.92 -5.55 -10.55
N LEU A 60 -9.03 -4.27 -10.21
CA LEU A 60 -8.16 -3.60 -9.25
C LEU A 60 -8.61 -3.85 -7.80
N GLY A 61 -7.74 -3.52 -6.85
CA GLY A 61 -8.04 -3.54 -5.41
C GLY A 61 -7.32 -4.64 -4.64
N GLY A 62 -6.80 -5.67 -5.33
CA GLY A 62 -6.15 -6.81 -4.67
C GLY A 62 -7.08 -7.43 -3.62
N LEU A 63 -6.60 -7.56 -2.38
CA LEU A 63 -7.39 -8.08 -1.25
C LEU A 63 -8.55 -7.18 -0.84
N GLN A 64 -8.56 -5.89 -1.19
CA GLN A 64 -9.70 -5.00 -0.95
C GLN A 64 -10.80 -5.36 -1.96
N HIS A 65 -11.57 -6.39 -1.63
CA HIS A 65 -12.58 -6.99 -2.49
C HIS A 65 -13.79 -7.43 -1.69
N SER A 66 -14.96 -6.93 -2.08
CA SER A 66 -16.25 -7.41 -1.60
C SER A 66 -16.79 -8.45 -2.59
N LEU A 67 -16.90 -9.69 -2.14
CA LEU A 67 -17.55 -10.78 -2.87
C LEU A 67 -19.05 -10.74 -2.62
N GLU A 68 -19.86 -10.96 -3.65
CA GLU A 68 -21.28 -11.20 -3.48
C GLU A 68 -21.53 -12.71 -3.39
N PHE A 69 -22.23 -13.14 -2.35
CA PHE A 69 -22.67 -14.51 -2.17
C PHE A 69 -24.08 -14.52 -1.56
N ASP A 70 -25.02 -15.18 -2.22
CA ASP A 70 -26.45 -15.20 -1.84
C ASP A 70 -27.05 -13.81 -1.57
N GLY A 71 -26.73 -12.84 -2.43
CA GLY A 71 -27.21 -11.46 -2.33
C GLY A 71 -26.63 -10.65 -1.14
N ARG A 72 -25.55 -11.13 -0.54
CA ARG A 72 -24.83 -10.47 0.55
C ARG A 72 -23.40 -10.19 0.15
N HIS A 73 -22.87 -9.03 0.55
CA HIS A 73 -21.49 -8.67 0.32
C HIS A 73 -20.59 -9.10 1.49
N PHE A 74 -19.47 -9.73 1.17
CA PHE A 74 -18.45 -10.19 2.11
C PHE A 74 -17.10 -9.60 1.71
N ASP A 75 -16.46 -8.87 2.62
CA ASP A 75 -15.12 -8.38 2.38
C ASP A 75 -14.08 -9.49 2.63
N VAL A 76 -13.23 -9.72 1.63
CA VAL A 76 -12.11 -10.68 1.66
C VAL A 76 -10.83 -10.04 2.19
N GLY A 77 -10.86 -8.72 2.37
CA GLY A 77 -9.69 -7.90 2.67
C GLY A 77 -9.41 -7.67 4.15
N THR A 78 -8.41 -6.83 4.38
CA THR A 78 -8.08 -6.36 5.72
C THR A 78 -9.12 -5.35 6.19
N PHE A 79 -9.74 -5.64 7.33
CA PHE A 79 -10.51 -4.66 8.08
C PHE A 79 -9.56 -3.89 8.99
N LEU A 80 -9.54 -2.56 8.85
CA LEU A 80 -8.87 -1.67 9.79
C LEU A 80 -9.96 -0.95 10.57
N TYR A 81 -9.97 -1.15 11.87
CA TYR A 81 -10.84 -0.43 12.80
C TYR A 81 -9.98 0.52 13.62
N SER A 82 -10.45 1.75 13.82
CA SER A 82 -9.92 2.60 14.88
C SER A 82 -10.26 1.97 16.23
N GLU A 83 -9.48 2.26 17.27
CA GLU A 83 -9.71 1.68 18.60
C GLU A 83 -11.09 2.03 19.20
N ASP A 84 -11.69 3.11 18.74
CA ASP A 84 -13.01 3.60 19.11
C ASP A 84 -14.15 3.10 18.20
N HIS A 85 -13.86 2.29 17.18
CA HIS A 85 -14.86 1.82 16.23
C HIS A 85 -15.95 0.98 16.92
N GLY A 86 -17.23 1.27 16.65
CA GLY A 86 -18.39 0.65 17.34
C GLY A 86 -18.44 -0.88 17.26
N LEU A 87 -17.82 -1.48 16.24
CA LEU A 87 -17.68 -2.93 16.12
C LEU A 87 -16.86 -3.54 17.28
N LEU A 88 -15.83 -2.84 17.76
CA LEU A 88 -15.04 -3.26 18.92
C LEU A 88 -15.78 -3.03 20.26
N GLN A 89 -16.88 -2.27 20.26
CA GLN A 89 -17.79 -2.20 21.41
C GLN A 89 -18.83 -3.32 21.38
N ALA A 90 -19.37 -3.63 20.20
CA ALA A 90 -20.31 -4.73 20.01
C ALA A 90 -19.67 -6.11 20.21
N PHE A 91 -18.38 -6.26 19.89
CA PHE A 91 -17.63 -7.50 20.02
C PHE A 91 -16.30 -7.26 20.78
N PRO A 92 -16.34 -7.06 22.11
CA PRO A 92 -15.17 -6.68 22.90
C PRO A 92 -14.01 -7.68 22.86
N HIS A 93 -14.31 -8.96 22.63
CA HIS A 93 -13.33 -10.05 22.55
C HIS A 93 -12.46 -10.02 21.28
N LEU A 94 -12.74 -9.13 20.31
CA LEU A 94 -11.87 -8.91 19.16
C LEU A 94 -10.66 -8.02 19.50
N ARG A 95 -10.54 -7.54 20.74
CA ARG A 95 -9.42 -6.70 21.22
C ARG A 95 -8.23 -7.50 21.77
N GLU A 96 -8.32 -8.84 21.82
CA GLU A 96 -7.33 -9.74 22.45
C GLU A 96 -6.75 -10.76 21.47
#